data_AF-A0A662UUV8-F1
#
_entry.id   AF-A0A662UUV8-F1
#
_cell.length_a   1.000
_cell.length_b   1.000
_cell.length_c   1.000
_cell.angle_alpha   90.00
_cell.angle_beta   90.00
_cell.angle_gamma   90.00
#
_symmetry.space_group_name_H-M   'P 1'
#
loop_
_entity.id
_entity.type
_entity.pdbx_description
1 polymer ?
#
loop_
_entity_poly.entity_id
_entity_poly.type
_entity_poly.pdbx_seq_one_letter_code
_entity_poly.pdbx_strand_id
1 'polypeptide(L)'
;MYVRVEAEVRPTEDPEKVKKAVLNVFKGAVNIVENQRGFLVVFGESYTAESLRKVYELIRIQRIMDAARKSLRKGLTKDTLVFKLHKQAAYAGKLSFIDSDIESPLGPIVFYVESADIMRVIDWLAPKTNMGKPLWEIDMPKD
;
A
#
# COMPACT_ATOMS: atom_id res chain seq x y z
N MET A 1 11.92 -8.25 -6.60
CA MET A 1 11.06 -7.08 -6.36
C MET A 1 11.53 -6.38 -5.09
N TYR A 2 11.25 -5.09 -4.90
CA TYR A 2 11.46 -4.39 -3.64
C TYR A 2 10.21 -3.59 -3.25
N VAL A 3 9.81 -3.66 -1.99
CA VAL A 3 8.67 -2.94 -1.42
C VAL A 3 9.13 -2.26 -0.15
N ARG A 4 8.92 -0.94 -0.08
CA ARG A 4 9.04 -0.14 1.13
C ARG A 4 7.68 0.41 1.50
N VAL A 5 7.34 0.36 2.78
CA VAL A 5 6.17 1.00 3.36
C VAL A 5 6.58 1.93 4.49
N GLU A 6 5.96 3.10 4.54
CA GLU A 6 6.22 4.05 5.64
C GLU A 6 4.99 4.84 6.05
N ALA A 7 4.95 5.21 7.33
CA ALA A 7 3.95 6.11 7.90
C ALA A 7 4.55 6.93 9.03
N GLU A 8 4.44 8.26 8.95
CA GLU A 8 4.84 9.15 10.04
C GLU A 8 3.92 8.95 11.25
N VAL A 9 4.49 8.99 12.45
CA VAL A 9 3.78 9.03 13.73
C VAL A 9 3.76 10.48 14.20
N ARG A 10 2.58 11.10 14.21
CA ARG A 10 2.42 12.48 14.69
C ARG A 10 2.54 12.54 16.22
N PRO A 11 2.88 13.71 16.81
CA PRO A 11 3.09 13.85 18.25
C PRO A 11 1.91 13.41 19.13
N THR A 12 0.68 13.47 18.61
CA THR A 12 -0.54 13.06 19.31
C THR A 12 -0.98 11.62 19.01
N GLU A 13 -0.25 10.91 18.16
CA GLU A 13 -0.53 9.52 17.81
C GLU A 13 0.21 8.54 18.72
N ASP A 14 -0.39 7.37 18.89
CA ASP A 14 0.26 6.23 19.52
C ASP A 14 1.05 5.45 18.45
N PRO A 15 2.39 5.31 18.60
CA PRO A 15 3.22 4.59 17.62
C PRO A 15 2.73 3.16 17.34
N GLU A 16 2.22 2.45 18.35
CA GLU A 16 1.75 1.07 18.17
C GLU A 16 0.42 1.03 17.39
N LYS A 17 -0.42 2.07 17.48
CA LYS A 17 -1.62 2.18 16.63
C LYS A 17 -1.26 2.47 15.18
N VAL A 18 -0.26 3.33 14.93
CA VAL A 18 0.25 3.57 13.56
C VAL A 18 0.85 2.29 13.00
N LYS A 19 1.63 1.56 13.80
CA LYS A 19 2.20 0.26 13.44
C LYS A 19 1.13 -0.76 13.07
N LYS A 20 0.06 -0.84 13.88
CA LYS A 20 -1.12 -1.66 13.56
C LYS A 20 -1.77 -1.26 12.23
N ALA A 21 -1.90 0.05 11.96
CA ALA A 21 -2.45 0.53 10.69
C ALA A 21 -1.62 0.08 9.49
N VAL A 22 -0.28 0.15 9.59
CA VAL A 22 0.63 -0.36 8.56
C VAL A 22 0.48 -1.87 8.39
N LEU A 23 0.50 -2.64 9.48
CA LEU A 23 0.38 -4.11 9.43
C LEU A 23 -0.99 -4.62 8.93
N ASN A 24 -2.03 -3.80 8.97
CA ASN A 24 -3.32 -4.14 8.36
C ASN A 24 -3.28 -4.13 6.84
N VAL A 25 -2.34 -3.39 6.22
CA VAL A 25 -2.21 -3.25 4.77
C VAL A 25 -0.88 -3.77 4.22
N PHE A 26 0.08 -4.09 5.07
CA PHE A 26 1.40 -4.64 4.72
C PHE A 26 1.65 -5.95 5.46
N LYS A 27 2.19 -6.95 4.77
CA LYS A 27 2.60 -8.22 5.37
C LYS A 27 4.12 -8.29 5.47
N GLY A 28 4.65 -8.17 6.68
CA GLY A 28 6.08 -8.25 6.92
C GLY A 28 6.46 -7.67 8.27
N ALA A 29 7.76 -7.66 8.55
CA ALA A 29 8.28 -6.98 9.72
C ALA A 29 8.25 -5.45 9.50
N VAL A 30 7.96 -4.71 10.57
CA VAL A 30 8.01 -3.26 10.60
C VAL A 30 8.72 -2.80 11.87
N ASN A 31 9.49 -1.74 11.75
CA ASN A 31 10.21 -1.09 12.85
C ASN A 31 9.69 0.33 13.04
N ILE A 32 9.82 0.85 14.26
CA ILE A 32 9.63 2.27 14.55
C ILE A 32 11.02 2.90 14.61
N VAL A 33 11.27 3.87 13.75
CA VAL A 33 12.57 4.54 13.62
C VAL A 33 12.36 6.05 13.66
N GLU A 34 13.39 6.80 14.02
CA GLU A 34 13.39 8.25 13.91
C GLU A 34 13.99 8.65 12.55
N ASN A 35 13.31 9.53 11.82
CA ASN A 35 13.82 10.04 10.54
C ASN A 35 14.80 11.19 10.75
N GLN A 36 15.45 11.65 9.67
CA GLN A 36 16.45 12.74 9.71
C GLN A 36 15.90 14.08 10.25
N ARG A 37 14.58 14.24 10.33
CA ARG A 37 13.91 15.44 10.82
C ARG A 37 13.42 15.29 12.27
N GLY A 38 13.74 14.18 12.94
CA GLY A 38 13.37 13.90 14.32
C GLY A 38 11.93 13.37 14.51
N PHE A 39 11.27 12.95 13.43
CA PHE A 39 9.93 12.36 13.53
C PHE A 39 10.01 10.85 13.60
N LEU A 40 9.19 10.26 14.48
CA LEU A 40 8.97 8.81 14.49
C LEU A 40 8.26 8.38 13.21
N VAL A 41 8.72 7.28 12.63
CA VAL A 41 8.20 6.68 11.40
C VAL A 41 8.09 5.18 11.61
N VAL A 42 6.93 4.61 11.31
CA VAL A 42 6.79 3.17 11.11
C VAL A 42 7.30 2.85 9.72
N PHE A 43 8.26 1.94 9.63
CA PHE A 43 8.97 1.61 8.39
C PHE A 43 9.04 0.09 8.20
N GLY A 44 8.81 -0.38 6.98
CA GLY A 44 8.94 -1.80 6.63
C GLY A 44 9.49 -1.98 5.23
N GLU A 45 10.23 -3.06 5.02
CA GLU A 45 10.82 -3.45 3.74
C GLU A 45 10.55 -4.93 3.44
N SER A 46 10.48 -5.27 2.16
CA SER A 46 10.34 -6.63 1.67
C SER A 46 10.90 -6.77 0.26
N TYR A 47 11.41 -7.95 -0.06
CA TYR A 47 11.88 -8.30 -1.40
C TYR A 47 10.93 -9.25 -2.15
N THR A 48 9.70 -9.40 -1.65
CA THR A 48 8.69 -10.30 -2.21
C THR A 48 7.33 -9.61 -2.32
N ALA A 49 6.59 -9.96 -3.38
CA ALA A 49 5.19 -9.55 -3.58
C ALA A 49 4.26 -9.96 -2.44
N GLU A 50 4.63 -10.98 -1.64
CA GLU A 50 3.84 -11.42 -0.48
C GLU A 50 3.59 -10.28 0.51
N SER A 51 4.45 -9.26 0.56
CA SER A 51 4.23 -8.11 1.43
C SER A 51 3.03 -7.24 1.05
N LEU A 52 2.58 -7.31 -0.20
CA LEU A 52 1.37 -6.65 -0.71
C LEU A 52 0.12 -7.54 -0.61
N ARG A 53 0.23 -8.74 -0.02
CA ARG A 53 -0.89 -9.70 0.08
C ARG A 53 -2.13 -9.10 0.75
N LYS A 54 -1.94 -8.27 1.78
CA LYS A 54 -3.03 -7.57 2.46
C LYS A 54 -3.75 -6.59 1.54
N VAL A 55 -3.02 -5.84 0.73
CA VAL A 55 -3.61 -4.96 -0.30
C VAL A 55 -4.41 -5.78 -1.31
N TYR A 56 -3.83 -6.86 -1.84
CA TYR A 56 -4.50 -7.78 -2.78
C TYR A 56 -5.85 -8.30 -2.25
N GLU A 57 -5.87 -8.76 -0.99
CA GLU A 57 -7.06 -9.29 -0.32
C GLU A 57 -8.10 -8.20 -0.11
N LEU A 58 -7.67 -7.04 0.40
CA LEU A 58 -8.57 -5.92 0.71
C LEU A 58 -9.23 -5.33 -0.53
N ILE A 59 -8.53 -5.27 -1.67
CA ILE A 59 -9.11 -4.83 -2.96
C ILE A 59 -10.31 -5.72 -3.33
N ARG A 60 -10.18 -7.04 -3.14
CA ARG A 60 -11.23 -8.02 -3.47
C ARG A 60 -12.37 -8.00 -2.46
N ILE A 61 -12.07 -8.00 -1.17
CA ILE A 61 -13.06 -7.96 -0.09
C ILE A 61 -13.93 -6.70 -0.19
N GLN A 62 -13.32 -5.55 -0.49
CA GLN A 62 -14.02 -4.27 -0.61
C GLN A 62 -14.63 -4.03 -2.00
N ARG A 63 -14.39 -4.93 -2.98
CA ARG A 63 -14.87 -4.82 -4.36
C ARG A 63 -14.48 -3.49 -5.04
N ILE A 64 -13.26 -3.02 -4.79
CA ILE A 64 -12.74 -1.73 -5.29
C ILE A 64 -11.70 -1.87 -6.40
N MET A 65 -11.78 -2.94 -7.19
CA MET A 65 -10.74 -3.29 -8.17
C MET A 65 -10.50 -2.20 -9.22
N ASP A 66 -11.56 -1.60 -9.76
CA ASP A 66 -11.43 -0.54 -10.77
C ASP A 66 -10.82 0.75 -10.17
N ALA A 67 -11.25 1.12 -8.96
CA ALA A 67 -10.71 2.29 -8.26
C ALA A 67 -9.24 2.07 -7.88
N ALA A 68 -8.91 0.90 -7.34
CA ALA A 68 -7.54 0.51 -7.01
C ALA A 68 -6.66 0.53 -8.26
N ARG A 69 -7.11 -0.07 -9.37
CA ARG A 69 -6.37 -0.04 -10.64
C ARG A 69 -6.11 1.38 -11.12
N LYS A 70 -7.12 2.26 -11.06
CA LYS A 70 -6.97 3.67 -11.43
C LYS A 70 -5.91 4.37 -10.57
N SER A 71 -5.95 4.21 -9.25
CA SER A 71 -4.99 4.82 -8.32
C SER A 71 -3.57 4.27 -8.53
N LEU A 72 -3.41 2.95 -8.67
CA LEU A 72 -2.11 2.33 -8.92
C LEU A 72 -1.49 2.81 -10.24
N ARG A 73 -2.29 2.93 -11.32
CA ARG A 73 -1.78 3.44 -12.60
C ARG A 73 -1.39 4.92 -12.57
N LYS A 74 -1.99 5.75 -11.71
CA LYS A 74 -1.56 7.15 -11.51
C LYS A 74 -0.19 7.23 -10.84
N GLY A 75 0.08 6.31 -9.91
CA GLY A 75 1.33 6.23 -9.16
C GLY A 75 2.47 5.55 -9.89
N LEU A 76 2.21 5.02 -11.09
CA LEU A 76 3.18 4.31 -11.90
C LEU A 76 4.12 5.29 -12.61
N THR A 77 5.42 5.06 -12.44
CA THR A 77 6.47 5.56 -13.33
C THR A 77 7.23 4.37 -13.92
N LYS A 78 8.24 4.60 -14.76
CA LYS A 78 8.94 3.58 -15.59
C LYS A 78 9.00 2.17 -14.98
N ASP A 79 9.66 2.03 -13.83
CA ASP A 79 9.94 0.79 -13.10
C ASP A 79 9.53 0.86 -11.62
N THR A 80 8.90 1.97 -11.22
CA THR A 80 8.48 2.20 -9.84
C THR A 80 7.00 2.54 -9.74
N LEU A 81 6.38 2.15 -8.64
CA LEU A 81 5.00 2.44 -8.30
C LEU A 81 4.98 3.05 -6.91
N VAL A 82 4.39 4.23 -6.80
CA VAL A 82 4.15 4.91 -5.52
C VAL A 82 2.66 5.12 -5.34
N PHE A 83 2.10 4.61 -4.25
CA PHE A 83 0.71 4.85 -3.90
C PHE A 83 0.54 5.15 -2.42
N LYS A 84 -0.52 5.88 -2.11
CA LYS A 84 -0.82 6.36 -0.75
C LYS A 84 -2.14 5.79 -0.28
N LEU A 85 -2.19 5.41 0.99
CA LEU A 85 -3.38 4.92 1.67
C LEU A 85 -3.74 5.82 2.84
N HIS A 86 -5.04 5.98 3.08
CA HIS A 86 -5.56 6.71 4.21
C HIS A 86 -5.23 5.97 5.53
N LYS A 87 -4.38 6.57 6.37
CA LYS A 87 -3.82 5.91 7.56
C LYS A 87 -4.88 5.48 8.56
N GLN A 88 -5.88 6.32 8.82
CA GLN A 88 -6.94 6.00 9.79
C GLN A 88 -7.92 4.95 9.25
N ALA A 89 -8.09 4.86 7.92
CA ALA A 89 -8.90 3.80 7.32
C ALA A 89 -8.19 2.46 7.44
N ALA A 90 -6.87 2.45 7.22
CA ALA A 90 -6.03 1.28 7.42
C ALA A 90 -6.03 0.81 8.88
N TYR A 91 -6.02 1.72 9.87
CA TYR A 91 -6.19 1.36 11.28
C TYR A 91 -7.51 0.62 11.54
N ALA A 92 -8.59 1.04 10.88
CA ALA A 92 -9.89 0.37 10.91
C ALA A 92 -9.98 -0.89 10.01
N GLY A 93 -8.88 -1.33 9.40
CA GLY A 93 -8.82 -2.52 8.54
C GLY A 93 -9.41 -2.32 7.14
N LYS A 94 -9.57 -1.06 6.69
CA LYS A 94 -10.09 -0.72 5.36
C LYS A 94 -8.99 -0.20 4.44
N LEU A 95 -9.19 -0.36 3.14
CA LEU A 95 -8.25 0.09 2.12
C LEU A 95 -8.86 1.29 1.40
N SER A 96 -8.24 2.46 1.56
CA SER A 96 -8.68 3.68 0.90
C SER A 96 -7.47 4.35 0.28
N PHE A 97 -7.43 4.39 -1.05
CA PHE A 97 -6.42 5.14 -1.79
C PHE A 97 -6.70 6.63 -1.66
N ILE A 98 -5.64 7.44 -1.60
CA ILE A 98 -5.71 8.90 -1.62
C ILE A 98 -4.76 9.45 -2.70
N ASP A 99 -5.10 10.59 -3.29
CA ASP A 99 -4.27 11.27 -4.28
C ASP A 99 -3.40 12.36 -3.62
N SER A 100 -3.83 12.91 -2.48
CA SER A 100 -3.14 13.99 -1.75
C SER A 100 -3.01 13.69 -0.24
N ASP A 101 -1.95 14.19 0.38
CA ASP A 101 -1.71 14.04 1.82
C ASP A 101 -2.78 14.74 2.67
N ILE A 102 -3.43 15.78 2.12
CA ILE A 102 -4.52 16.52 2.79
C ILE A 102 -5.72 15.61 3.07
N GLU A 103 -5.92 14.57 2.26
CA GLU A 103 -7.02 13.62 2.44
C GLU A 103 -6.82 12.71 3.65
N SER A 104 -5.58 12.57 4.17
CA SER A 104 -5.27 11.86 5.40
C SER A 104 -4.65 12.84 6.40
N PRO A 105 -5.45 13.51 7.26
CA PRO A 105 -4.99 14.67 8.06
C PRO A 105 -3.76 14.44 8.94
N LEU A 106 -3.48 13.19 9.33
CA LEU A 106 -2.30 12.82 10.12
C LEU A 106 -1.17 12.23 9.28
N GLY A 107 -1.23 12.39 7.95
CA GLY A 107 -0.34 11.78 6.97
C GLY A 107 -0.83 10.41 6.47
N PRO A 108 -0.42 10.00 5.26
CA PRO A 108 -0.75 8.70 4.68
C PRO A 108 0.14 7.55 5.20
N ILE A 109 -0.23 6.33 4.82
CA ILE A 109 0.73 5.23 4.66
C ILE A 109 1.16 5.23 3.19
N VAL A 110 2.47 5.30 2.93
CA VAL A 110 3.02 5.34 1.57
C VAL A 110 3.68 4.02 1.24
N PHE A 111 3.38 3.48 0.06
CA PHE A 111 4.05 2.32 -0.51
C PHE A 111 4.91 2.77 -1.68
N TYR A 112 6.15 2.29 -1.68
CA TYR A 112 7.10 2.40 -2.79
C TYR A 112 7.40 0.98 -3.26
N VAL A 113 7.16 0.70 -4.54
CA VAL A 113 7.34 -0.63 -5.11
C VAL A 113 8.22 -0.52 -6.34
N GLU A 114 9.25 -1.34 -6.39
CA GLU A 114 10.18 -1.46 -7.51
C GLU A 114 10.16 -2.90 -8.04
N SER A 115 10.03 -3.05 -9.35
CA SER A 115 9.97 -4.36 -10.00
C SER A 115 10.41 -4.25 -11.46
N ALA A 116 11.04 -5.31 -11.96
CA ALA A 116 11.35 -5.43 -13.39
C ALA A 116 10.08 -5.45 -14.26
N ASP A 117 8.97 -5.95 -13.71
CA ASP A 117 7.64 -5.92 -14.35
C ASP A 117 6.60 -5.37 -13.37
N ILE A 118 6.59 -4.04 -13.22
CA ILE A 118 5.65 -3.36 -12.34
C ILE A 118 4.21 -3.43 -12.85
N MET A 119 4.01 -3.59 -14.16
CA MET A 119 2.68 -3.77 -14.74
C MET A 119 2.06 -5.10 -14.31
N ARG A 120 2.86 -6.17 -14.24
CA ARG A 120 2.43 -7.46 -13.68
C ARG A 120 2.05 -7.35 -12.20
N VAL A 121 2.73 -6.51 -11.41
CA VAL A 121 2.32 -6.25 -10.02
C VAL A 121 0.94 -5.58 -9.97
N ILE A 122 0.70 -4.58 -10.82
CA ILE A 122 -0.61 -3.89 -10.89
C ILE A 122 -1.71 -4.84 -11.37
N ASP A 123 -1.45 -5.67 -12.37
CA ASP A 123 -2.42 -6.63 -12.90
C ASP A 123 -2.77 -7.73 -11.88
N TRP A 124 -1.84 -8.06 -10.97
CA TRP A 124 -2.08 -9.02 -9.89
C TRP A 124 -2.93 -8.40 -8.78
N LEU A 125 -2.56 -7.19 -8.35
CA LEU A 125 -3.28 -6.44 -7.33
C LEU A 125 -4.71 -6.10 -7.77
N ALA A 126 -4.85 -5.58 -8.98
CA ALA A 126 -6.10 -5.02 -9.50
C ALA A 126 -6.22 -5.27 -11.02
N PRO A 127 -6.59 -6.50 -11.45
CA PRO A 127 -6.81 -6.79 -12.87
C PRO A 127 -7.97 -5.94 -13.43
N LYS A 128 -8.05 -5.81 -14.76
CA LYS A 128 -9.22 -5.17 -15.37
C LYS A 128 -10.47 -6.00 -15.08
N THR A 129 -11.59 -5.33 -14.88
CA THR A 129 -12.87 -6.00 -14.64
C THR A 129 -13.89 -5.72 -15.74
N ASN A 130 -14.88 -6.61 -15.83
CA ASN A 130 -16.14 -6.37 -16.51
C ASN A 130 -17.28 -6.75 -15.56
N MET A 131 -18.23 -5.84 -15.32
CA MET A 131 -19.31 -6.02 -14.34
C MET A 131 -18.81 -6.46 -12.96
N GLY A 132 -17.68 -5.90 -12.50
CA GLY A 132 -17.08 -6.20 -11.19
C GLY A 132 -16.37 -7.56 -11.09
N LYS A 133 -16.26 -8.31 -12.19
CA LYS A 133 -15.52 -9.58 -12.26
C LYS A 133 -14.18 -9.40 -12.98
N PRO A 134 -13.07 -9.93 -12.44
CA PRO A 134 -11.77 -9.93 -13.15
C PRO A 134 -11.90 -10.55 -14.54
N LEU A 135 -11.34 -9.89 -15.55
CA LEU A 135 -11.22 -10.45 -16.90
C LEU A 135 -10.16 -11.57 -16.96
N TRP A 136 -9.19 -11.52 -16.05
CA TRP A 136 -8.15 -12.52 -15.84
C TRP A 136 -7.69 -12.49 -14.39
N GLU A 137 -7.12 -13.60 -13.93
CA GLU A 137 -6.36 -13.67 -12.69
C GLU A 137 -4.94 -14.07 -13.07
N ILE A 138 -3.96 -13.44 -12.42
CA ILE A 138 -2.56 -13.84 -12.56
C ILE A 138 -2.02 -14.25 -11.21
N ASP A 139 -1.10 -15.21 -11.23
CA ASP A 139 -0.39 -15.61 -10.02
C ASP A 139 0.44 -14.46 -9.47
N MET A 140 0.66 -14.50 -8.16
CA MET A 140 1.54 -13.58 -7.47
C MET A 140 2.92 -13.52 -8.18
N PRO A 141 3.44 -12.33 -8.49
CA PRO A 141 4.78 -12.18 -9.03
C PRO A 141 5.81 -12.90 -8.15
N LYS A 142 6.69 -13.67 -8.79
CA LYS A 142 7.71 -14.50 -8.10
C LYS A 142 9.04 -13.76 -7.90
N ASP A 143 9.19 -12.61 -8.54
CA ASP A 143 10.44 -11.88 -8.69
C ASP A 143 10.80 -11.04 -7.47
#